data_AF-A0A7S0C6Z1-F1
#
_entry.id   AF-A0A7S0C6Z1-F1
#
_cell.length_a   1.000
_cell.length_b   1.000
_cell.length_c   1.000
_cell.angle_alpha   90.00
_cell.angle_beta   90.00
_cell.angle_gamma   90.00
#
_symmetry.space_group_name_H-M   'P 1'
#
loop_
_entity.id
_entity.type
_entity.pdbx_description
1 polymer ?
#
loop_
_entity_poly.entity_id
_entity_poly.type
_entity_poly.pdbx_seq_one_letter_code
_entity_poly.pdbx_strand_id
1 'polypeptide(L)'
;CWIFCMVDRYSVDTAVFRDSDPTYQRSIVSRPELGRFPIVMSDVEWYEFVELTLADWLEQVEGASQEANPLFRWETGEAWAYRRTAYRSMAQLLKSREPSRLAAAEDMLKQVYAIEPLETRKLVQNRTPPMSSEAERAFEALRSAGERDIPTSWRPV
;
A
#
# COMPACT_ATOMS: atom_id res chain seq x y z
N CYS A 1 11.70 -9.11 -5.85
CA CYS A 1 11.81 -9.61 -4.46
C CYS A 1 10.53 -10.38 -4.11
N TRP A 2 10.62 -11.62 -3.59
CA TRP A 2 9.47 -12.49 -3.29
C TRP A 2 8.55 -11.93 -2.17
N ILE A 3 9.08 -11.05 -1.32
CA ILE A 3 8.35 -10.39 -0.21
C ILE A 3 7.13 -9.60 -0.72
N PHE A 4 7.21 -9.00 -1.91
CA PHE A 4 6.10 -8.29 -2.56
C PHE A 4 4.83 -9.13 -2.69
N CYS A 5 5.00 -10.43 -2.94
CA CYS A 5 3.90 -11.37 -3.15
C CYS A 5 3.34 -11.92 -1.84
N MET A 6 4.01 -11.69 -0.72
CA MET A 6 3.64 -12.31 0.56
C MET A 6 3.23 -11.33 1.63
N VAL A 7 3.69 -10.09 1.58
CA VAL A 7 3.46 -9.13 2.67
C VAL A 7 2.02 -8.66 2.71
N ASP A 8 1.47 -8.49 3.92
CA ASP A 8 0.24 -7.71 4.09
C ASP A 8 0.57 -6.23 3.88
N ARG A 9 0.09 -5.67 2.77
CA ARG A 9 0.30 -4.26 2.39
C ARG A 9 -0.18 -3.30 3.48
N TYR A 10 -1.20 -3.67 4.26
CA TYR A 10 -1.67 -2.84 5.38
C TYR A 10 -0.65 -2.76 6.53
N SER A 11 0.07 -3.85 6.82
CA SER A 11 1.14 -3.83 7.82
C SER A 11 2.33 -2.97 7.38
N VAL A 12 2.64 -2.97 6.07
CA VAL A 12 3.64 -2.07 5.48
C VAL A 12 3.19 -0.62 5.61
N ASP A 13 1.94 -0.31 5.26
CA ASP A 13 1.40 1.06 5.34
C ASP A 13 1.46 1.57 6.77
N THR A 14 1.05 0.75 7.73
CA THR A 14 1.15 1.05 9.16
C THR A 14 2.60 1.33 9.58
N ALA A 15 3.55 0.52 9.10
CA ALA A 15 4.96 0.74 9.39
C ALA A 15 5.51 2.03 8.77
N VAL A 16 5.11 2.37 7.54
CA VAL A 16 5.46 3.64 6.90
C VAL A 16 4.87 4.82 7.67
N PHE A 17 3.61 4.75 8.10
CA PHE A 17 2.95 5.83 8.85
C PHE A 17 3.57 6.08 10.22
N ARG A 18 4.21 5.05 10.80
CA ARG A 18 4.83 5.11 12.13
C ARG A 18 6.36 5.16 12.08
N ASP A 19 6.96 5.32 10.91
CA ASP A 19 8.43 5.28 10.78
C ASP A 19 9.12 6.40 11.58
N SER A 20 8.46 7.55 11.72
CA SER A 20 8.95 8.68 12.52
C SER A 20 8.77 8.49 14.04
N ASP A 21 8.08 7.45 14.50
CA ASP A 21 7.90 7.13 15.92
C ASP A 21 9.10 6.31 16.41
N PRO A 22 10.02 6.89 17.20
CA PRO A 22 11.24 6.20 17.64
C PRO A 22 10.94 5.04 18.61
N THR A 23 9.71 4.95 19.13
CA THR A 23 9.27 3.87 20.01
C THR A 23 8.63 2.72 19.23
N TYR A 24 8.35 2.92 17.95
CA TYR A 24 7.72 1.92 17.12
C TYR A 24 8.74 0.95 16.55
N GLN A 25 8.62 -0.32 16.93
CA GLN A 25 9.32 -1.39 16.26
C GLN A 25 8.52 -1.84 15.04
N ARG A 26 9.10 -1.70 13.85
CA ARG A 26 8.47 -2.09 12.58
C ARG A 26 7.98 -3.54 12.65
N SER A 27 6.66 -3.71 12.59
CA SER A 27 5.99 -5.00 12.57
C SER A 27 5.34 -5.21 11.21
N ILE A 28 6.02 -5.99 10.37
CA ILE A 28 5.57 -6.34 9.04
C ILE A 28 5.25 -7.83 9.06
N VAL A 29 4.10 -8.20 8.52
CA VAL A 29 3.63 -9.59 8.54
C VAL A 29 3.25 -10.05 7.14
N SER A 30 3.26 -11.36 6.94
CA SER A 30 2.69 -11.93 5.72
C SER A 30 1.17 -11.76 5.68
N ARG A 31 0.60 -11.91 4.49
CA ARG A 31 -0.83 -11.84 4.25
C ARG A 31 -1.58 -12.83 5.16
N PRO A 32 -2.80 -12.48 5.62
CA PRO A 32 -3.57 -13.32 6.54
C PRO A 32 -3.73 -14.77 6.08
N GLU A 33 -4.01 -15.00 4.80
CA GLU A 33 -4.18 -16.33 4.21
C GLU A 33 -2.90 -17.17 4.18
N LEU A 34 -1.73 -16.55 4.38
CA LEU A 34 -0.44 -17.22 4.47
C LEU A 34 -0.04 -17.53 5.93
N GLY A 35 -0.90 -17.23 6.90
CA GLY A 35 -0.66 -17.50 8.32
C GLY A 35 -0.05 -16.32 9.10
N ARG A 36 0.04 -15.12 8.51
CA ARG A 36 0.40 -13.87 9.21
C ARG A 36 1.70 -13.93 10.03
N PHE A 37 2.69 -14.66 9.54
CA PHE A 37 3.99 -14.77 10.20
C PHE A 37 4.79 -13.47 10.05
N PRO A 38 5.67 -13.13 11.01
CA PRO A 38 6.52 -11.93 10.92
C PRO A 38 7.48 -12.00 9.72
N ILE A 39 7.63 -10.86 9.03
CA ILE A 39 8.63 -10.65 7.99
C ILE A 39 9.67 -9.68 8.56
N VAL A 40 10.89 -10.16 8.74
CA VAL A 40 12.01 -9.37 9.26
C VAL A 40 12.81 -8.82 8.09
N MET A 41 13.04 -7.51 8.10
CA MET A 41 13.90 -6.81 7.15
C MET A 41 14.86 -5.93 7.93
N SER A 42 16.12 -5.88 7.50
CA SER A 42 17.07 -4.85 7.94
C SER A 42 16.56 -3.45 7.56
N ASP A 43 17.19 -2.41 8.12
CA ASP A 43 16.93 -1.03 7.71
C ASP A 43 17.13 -0.84 6.21
N VAL A 44 18.24 -1.36 5.65
CA VAL A 44 18.54 -1.23 4.21
C VAL A 44 17.46 -1.90 3.36
N GLU A 45 17.14 -3.16 3.65
CA GLU A 45 16.11 -3.91 2.91
C GLU A 45 14.74 -3.23 2.96
N TRP A 46 14.41 -2.56 4.08
CA TRP A 46 13.16 -1.83 4.22
C TRP A 46 13.07 -0.63 3.29
N TYR A 47 14.11 0.20 3.25
CA TYR A 47 14.12 1.35 2.35
C TYR A 47 14.12 0.93 0.89
N GLU A 48 14.88 -0.10 0.52
CA GLU A 48 14.85 -0.67 -0.83
C GLU A 48 13.47 -1.24 -1.17
N PHE A 49 12.82 -1.92 -0.22
CA PHE A 49 11.47 -2.44 -0.39
C PHE A 49 10.45 -1.31 -0.59
N VAL A 50 10.53 -0.23 0.19
CA VAL A 50 9.66 0.94 0.06
C VAL A 50 9.89 1.67 -1.27
N GLU A 51 11.15 1.87 -1.67
CA GLU A 51 11.54 2.47 -2.95
C GLU A 51 10.94 1.68 -4.12
N LEU A 52 11.16 0.37 -4.14
CA LEU A 52 10.62 -0.52 -5.17
C LEU A 52 9.09 -0.55 -5.15
N THR A 53 8.44 -0.51 -3.98
CA THR A 53 6.97 -0.51 -3.86
C THR A 53 6.36 0.76 -4.41
N LEU A 54 6.99 1.90 -4.16
CA LEU A 54 6.54 3.18 -4.68
C LEU A 54 6.76 3.26 -6.19
N ALA A 55 7.95 2.87 -6.67
CA ALA A 55 8.29 2.89 -8.10
C ALA A 55 7.34 2.01 -8.93
N ASP A 56 7.10 0.77 -8.48
CA ASP A 56 6.19 -0.19 -9.11
C ASP A 56 4.78 0.39 -9.30
N TRP A 57 4.26 1.07 -8.28
CA TRP A 57 2.94 1.68 -8.37
C TRP A 57 2.90 2.92 -9.26
N LEU A 58 3.90 3.80 -9.16
CA LEU A 58 3.95 5.03 -9.96
C LEU A 58 4.06 4.73 -11.46
N GLU A 59 4.67 3.61 -11.84
CA GLU A 59 4.72 3.14 -13.23
C GLU A 59 3.36 2.57 -13.71
N GLN A 60 2.61 1.91 -12.83
CA GLN A 60 1.41 1.16 -13.22
C GLN A 60 0.10 1.94 -13.12
N VAL A 61 0.01 2.93 -12.23
CA VAL A 61 -1.29 3.51 -11.81
C VAL A 61 -2.08 4.11 -12.96
N GLU A 62 -1.43 4.75 -13.94
CA GLU A 62 -2.12 5.32 -15.10
C GLU A 62 -2.80 4.22 -15.92
N GLY A 63 -2.06 3.18 -16.29
CA GLY A 63 -2.60 2.04 -17.04
C GLY A 63 -3.65 1.27 -16.25
N ALA A 64 -3.41 1.02 -14.96
CA ALA A 64 -4.35 0.35 -14.08
C ALA A 64 -5.68 1.12 -13.93
N SER A 65 -5.67 2.44 -14.16
CA SER A 65 -6.85 3.30 -14.06
C SER A 65 -7.69 3.34 -15.35
N GLN A 66 -7.19 2.81 -16.47
CA GLN A 66 -7.90 2.87 -17.76
C GLN A 66 -9.07 1.89 -17.83
N GLU A 67 -9.06 0.85 -17.01
CA GLU A 67 -10.05 -0.23 -17.05
C GLU A 67 -10.57 -0.56 -15.64
N ALA A 68 -11.79 -1.10 -15.58
CA ALA A 68 -12.31 -1.67 -14.35
C ALA A 68 -11.51 -2.94 -13.99
N ASN A 69 -11.33 -3.19 -12.70
CA ASN A 69 -10.62 -4.36 -12.21
C ASN A 69 -11.45 -5.09 -11.13
N PRO A 70 -12.13 -6.20 -11.49
CA PRO A 70 -12.95 -6.96 -10.56
C PRO A 70 -12.18 -7.54 -9.37
N LEU A 71 -10.89 -7.84 -9.53
CA LEU A 71 -10.04 -8.38 -8.46
C LEU A 71 -9.83 -7.36 -7.34
N PHE A 72 -9.63 -6.09 -7.71
CA PHE A 72 -9.46 -4.98 -6.77
C PHE A 72 -10.75 -4.20 -6.50
N ARG A 73 -11.88 -4.67 -7.05
CA ARG A 73 -13.20 -4.03 -6.91
C ARG A 73 -13.21 -2.57 -7.40
N TRP A 74 -12.41 -2.30 -8.44
CA TRP A 74 -12.29 -0.99 -9.05
C TRP A 74 -13.19 -0.86 -10.28
N GLU A 75 -13.85 0.27 -10.39
CA GLU A 75 -14.35 0.80 -11.66
C GLU A 75 -13.25 1.60 -12.36
N THR A 76 -13.49 1.98 -13.62
CA THR A 76 -12.56 2.82 -14.37
C THR A 76 -12.20 4.10 -13.59
N GLY A 77 -10.90 4.37 -13.48
CA GLY A 77 -10.34 5.49 -12.73
C GLY A 77 -10.12 5.23 -11.24
N GLU A 78 -10.76 4.23 -10.64
CA GLU A 78 -10.70 4.04 -9.18
C GLU A 78 -9.33 3.53 -8.68
N ALA A 79 -8.48 3.00 -9.57
CA ALA A 79 -7.14 2.56 -9.21
C ALA A 79 -6.30 3.70 -8.60
N TRP A 80 -6.47 4.95 -9.02
CA TRP A 80 -5.81 6.12 -8.40
C TRP A 80 -6.05 6.24 -6.87
N ALA A 81 -7.18 5.73 -6.37
CA ALA A 81 -7.53 5.79 -4.95
C ALA A 81 -6.69 4.83 -4.09
N TYR A 82 -6.10 3.83 -4.72
CA TYR A 82 -5.44 2.73 -4.05
C TYR A 82 -4.22 3.19 -3.28
N ARG A 83 -4.21 2.98 -1.96
CA ARG A 83 -3.09 3.24 -1.03
C ARG A 83 -2.40 4.60 -1.20
N ARG A 84 -3.09 5.59 -1.77
CA ARG A 84 -2.51 6.91 -2.10
C ARG A 84 -1.84 7.61 -0.91
N THR A 85 -2.44 7.47 0.28
CA THR A 85 -1.89 8.03 1.51
C THR A 85 -0.59 7.35 1.88
N ALA A 86 -0.51 6.02 1.74
CA ALA A 86 0.70 5.28 1.96
C ALA A 86 1.79 5.64 0.94
N TYR A 87 1.47 5.73 -0.34
CA TYR A 87 2.45 6.14 -1.37
C TYR A 87 3.01 7.55 -1.12
N ARG A 88 2.18 8.48 -0.65
CA ARG A 88 2.65 9.80 -0.21
C ARG A 88 3.61 9.71 0.97
N SER A 89 3.27 8.92 1.99
CA SER A 89 4.15 8.73 3.16
C SER A 89 5.44 7.98 2.81
N MET A 90 5.40 7.04 1.86
CA MET A 90 6.59 6.36 1.33
C MET A 90 7.54 7.37 0.65
N ALA A 91 7.00 8.26 -0.19
CA ALA A 91 7.81 9.30 -0.83
C ALA A 91 8.50 10.23 0.20
N GLN A 92 7.76 10.64 1.24
CA GLN A 92 8.30 11.45 2.34
C GLN A 92 9.38 10.71 3.14
N LEU A 93 9.14 9.44 3.44
CA LEU A 93 10.08 8.55 4.12
C LEU A 93 11.40 8.47 3.33
N LEU A 94 11.33 8.14 2.04
CA LEU A 94 12.50 8.03 1.17
C LEU A 94 13.29 9.35 1.09
N LYS A 95 12.60 10.49 0.96
CA LYS A 95 13.25 11.81 0.95
C LYS A 95 14.01 12.12 2.24
N SER A 96 13.46 11.76 3.40
CA SER A 96 14.11 12.01 4.70
C SER A 96 15.40 11.22 4.89
N ARG A 97 15.51 10.05 4.25
CA ARG A 97 16.64 9.13 4.39
C ARG A 97 17.84 9.52 3.53
N GLU A 98 17.61 9.82 2.25
CA GLU A 98 18.66 10.26 1.31
C GLU A 98 18.16 11.42 0.44
N PRO A 99 18.21 12.66 0.94
CA PRO A 99 17.67 13.82 0.23
C PRO A 99 18.25 14.06 -1.17
N SER A 100 19.46 13.58 -1.47
CA SER A 100 20.11 13.77 -2.77
C SER A 100 19.66 12.78 -3.84
N ARG A 101 19.38 11.52 -3.48
CA ARG A 101 18.98 10.46 -4.41
C ARG A 101 17.47 10.30 -4.51
N LEU A 102 16.77 10.49 -3.39
CA LEU A 102 15.36 10.16 -3.23
C LEU A 102 14.44 11.38 -3.17
N ALA A 103 14.96 12.60 -3.33
CA ALA A 103 14.13 13.79 -3.56
C ALA A 103 13.22 13.64 -4.79
N ALA A 104 13.67 12.88 -5.80
CA ALA A 104 12.88 12.59 -6.98
C ALA A 104 11.57 11.84 -6.67
N ALA A 105 11.49 11.06 -5.58
CA ALA A 105 10.30 10.26 -5.27
C ALA A 105 9.05 11.12 -5.04
N GLU A 106 9.19 12.24 -4.30
CA GLU A 106 8.07 13.17 -4.10
C GLU A 106 7.67 13.88 -5.40
N ASP A 107 8.64 14.26 -6.22
CA ASP A 107 8.38 14.99 -7.46
C ASP A 107 7.78 14.08 -8.53
N MET A 108 8.23 12.82 -8.62
CA MET A 108 7.62 11.79 -9.46
C MET A 108 6.19 11.51 -9.02
N LEU A 109 5.94 11.33 -7.72
CA LEU A 109 4.59 11.14 -7.21
C LEU A 109 3.68 12.33 -7.56
N LYS A 110 4.16 13.57 -7.42
CA LYS A 110 3.40 14.76 -7.84
C LYS A 110 3.11 14.76 -9.34
N GLN A 111 4.09 14.44 -10.18
CA GLN A 111 3.93 14.42 -11.64
C GLN A 111 2.91 13.35 -12.08
N VAL A 112 3.03 12.14 -11.54
CA VAL A 112 2.11 11.03 -11.85
C VAL A 112 0.70 11.31 -11.36
N TYR A 113 0.51 11.86 -10.16
CA TYR A 113 -0.83 12.21 -9.68
C TYR A 113 -1.37 13.54 -10.25
N ALA A 114 -0.56 14.32 -10.98
CA ALA A 114 -1.04 15.53 -11.64
C ALA A 114 -2.03 15.22 -12.79
N ILE A 115 -1.88 14.06 -13.42
CA ILE A 115 -2.77 13.59 -14.50
C ILE A 115 -4.04 12.88 -13.97
N GLU A 116 -4.17 12.71 -12.65
CA GLU A 116 -5.36 12.09 -12.06
C GLU A 116 -6.63 12.95 -12.34
N PRO A 117 -7.71 12.34 -12.88
CA PRO A 117 -9.01 12.98 -13.03
C PRO A 117 -9.56 13.55 -11.71
N LEU A 118 -10.30 14.67 -11.77
CA LEU A 118 -10.80 15.34 -10.56
C LEU A 118 -11.78 14.47 -9.77
N GLU A 119 -12.53 13.62 -10.47
CA GLU A 119 -13.61 12.79 -9.93
C GLU A 119 -13.09 11.74 -8.94
N THR A 120 -11.87 11.24 -9.15
CA THR A 120 -11.24 10.17 -8.36
C THR A 120 -10.42 10.70 -7.19
N ARG A 121 -10.08 12.00 -7.18
CA ARG A 121 -9.18 12.60 -6.16
C ARG A 121 -9.69 12.47 -4.73
N LYS A 122 -11.00 12.39 -4.56
CA LYS A 122 -11.67 12.21 -3.26
C LYS A 122 -11.67 10.77 -2.76
N LEU A 123 -11.48 9.81 -3.66
CA LEU A 123 -11.60 8.38 -3.35
C LEU A 123 -10.38 7.90 -2.59
N VAL A 124 -10.62 6.99 -1.65
CA VAL A 124 -9.58 6.35 -0.85
C VAL A 124 -9.85 4.85 -0.72
N GLN A 125 -8.81 4.05 -0.97
CA GLN A 125 -8.81 2.63 -0.63
C GLN A 125 -7.52 2.29 0.13
N ASN A 126 -7.63 2.27 1.45
CA ASN A 126 -6.47 2.12 2.35
C ASN A 126 -5.96 0.67 2.46
N ARG A 127 -6.73 -0.32 2.01
CA ARG A 127 -6.37 -1.73 2.14
C ARG A 127 -6.66 -2.47 0.84
N THR A 128 -5.76 -3.36 0.48
CA THR A 128 -5.95 -4.29 -0.64
C THR A 128 -7.15 -5.19 -0.35
N PRO A 129 -8.11 -5.32 -1.30
CA PRO A 129 -9.19 -6.28 -1.19
C PRO A 129 -8.66 -7.72 -1.12
N PRO A 130 -9.43 -8.67 -0.56
CA PRO A 130 -9.15 -10.09 -0.72
C PRO A 130 -9.20 -10.47 -2.20
N MET A 131 -8.09 -10.99 -2.71
CA MET A 131 -7.94 -11.38 -4.12
C MET A 131 -8.28 -12.86 -4.37
N SER A 132 -8.69 -13.60 -3.33
CA SER A 132 -9.12 -14.99 -3.43
C SER A 132 -10.12 -15.33 -2.32
N SER A 133 -10.79 -16.50 -2.43
CA SER A 133 -11.73 -16.97 -1.42
C SER A 133 -11.05 -17.27 -0.08
N GLU A 134 -9.79 -17.67 -0.11
CA GLU A 134 -8.94 -17.93 1.05
C GLU A 134 -8.59 -16.63 1.75
N ALA A 135 -8.22 -15.59 0.99
CA ALA A 135 -7.97 -14.25 1.52
C ALA A 135 -9.24 -13.66 2.17
N GLU A 136 -10.41 -13.85 1.55
CA GLU A 136 -11.69 -13.39 2.09
C GLU A 136 -11.99 -14.06 3.44
N ARG A 137 -11.90 -15.40 3.50
CA ARG A 137 -12.08 -16.15 4.76
C ARG A 137 -11.08 -15.74 5.83
N ALA A 138 -9.83 -15.46 5.47
CA ALA A 138 -8.81 -15.03 6.41
C ALA A 138 -9.15 -13.66 7.02
N PHE A 139 -9.60 -12.69 6.20
CA PHE A 139 -10.08 -11.41 6.73
C PHE A 139 -11.34 -11.53 7.58
N GLU A 140 -12.29 -12.40 7.21
CA GLU A 140 -13.48 -12.67 8.03
C GLU A 140 -13.12 -13.27 9.40
N ALA A 141 -12.17 -14.20 9.43
CA ALA A 141 -11.68 -14.79 10.68
C ALA A 141 -11.03 -13.73 11.57
N LEU A 142 -10.17 -12.87 11.01
CA LEU A 142 -9.56 -11.77 11.75
C LEU A 142 -10.60 -10.76 12.27
N ARG A 143 -11.60 -10.42 11.46
CA ARG A 143 -12.71 -9.53 11.85
C ARG A 143 -13.50 -10.14 13.01
N SER A 144 -13.78 -11.45 12.93
CA SER A 144 -14.48 -12.20 13.99
C SER A 144 -13.65 -12.30 15.28
N ALA A 145 -12.32 -12.32 15.16
CA ALA A 145 -11.39 -12.26 16.29
C ALA A 145 -11.27 -10.85 16.92
N GLY A 146 -11.98 -9.85 16.39
CA GLY A 146 -12.04 -8.49 16.95
C GLY A 146 -11.07 -7.49 16.32
N GLU A 147 -10.42 -7.82 15.20
CA GLU A 147 -9.57 -6.87 14.48
C GLU A 147 -10.44 -5.78 13.82
N ARG A 148 -10.26 -4.53 14.28
CA ARG A 148 -11.14 -3.41 13.93
C ARG A 148 -10.79 -2.75 12.59
N ASP A 149 -9.59 -2.99 12.09
CA ASP A 149 -9.05 -2.32 10.90
C ASP A 149 -9.34 -3.07 9.59
N ILE A 150 -10.33 -3.97 9.62
CA ILE A 150 -10.79 -4.72 8.46
C ILE A 150 -12.08 -4.07 7.96
N PRO A 151 -12.06 -3.45 6.77
CA PRO A 151 -13.20 -2.69 6.30
C PRO A 151 -14.39 -3.62 6.02
N THR A 152 -15.60 -3.07 6.12
CA THR A 152 -16.85 -3.75 5.75
C THR A 152 -17.14 -3.67 4.26
N SER A 153 -16.55 -2.69 3.57
CA SER A 153 -16.55 -2.56 2.10
C SER A 153 -15.11 -2.47 1.61
N TRP A 154 -14.81 -3.22 0.55
CA TRP A 154 -13.50 -3.19 -0.09
C TRP A 154 -13.41 -2.18 -1.23
N ARG A 155 -14.53 -1.52 -1.59
CA ARG A 155 -14.51 -0.50 -2.65
C ARG A 155 -13.86 0.79 -2.17
N PRO A 156 -13.23 1.55 -3.08
CA PRO A 156 -12.83 2.92 -2.80
C PRO A 156 -14.04 3.76 -2.37
N VAL A 157 -13.86 4.59 -1.34
CA VAL A 157 -14.90 5.48 -0.77
C VAL A 157 -14.43 6.91 -0.63
#